data_AF-A0A9D1FXD4-F1
#
_entry.id   AF-A0A9D1FXD4-F1
#
_cell.length_a   1.000
_cell.length_b   1.000
_cell.length_c   1.000
_cell.angle_alpha   90.00
_cell.angle_beta   90.00
_cell.angle_gamma   90.00
#
_symmetry.space_group_name_H-M   'P 1'
#
loop_
_entity.id
_entity.type
_entity.pdbx_description
1 polymer ?
#
loop_
_entity_poly.entity_id
_entity_poly.type
_entity_poly.pdbx_seq_one_letter_code
_entity_poly.pdbx_strand_id
1 'polypeptide(L)'
;GNDANGIMLVNYIVKTNDGMYIYFLPNTPSGYIWMYVDINGHQKPNQVGRDIFVFDIYATAKQKNNRLKFWGEQYKIEDLIKISDYGCNKLAGIFSGFNCGALIYKSGWNIPANYPW
;
A
#
# COMPACT_ATOMS: atom_id res chain seq x y z
N GLY A 1 -19.44 8.27 18.18
CA GLY A 1 -18.56 9.44 18.42
C GLY A 1 -18.25 10.04 17.08
N ASN A 2 -18.31 11.36 16.97
CA ASN A 2 -18.21 12.09 15.69
C ASN A 2 -16.97 11.72 14.88
N ASP A 3 -17.16 11.60 13.56
CA ASP A 3 -16.13 11.25 12.58
C ASP A 3 -15.03 12.31 12.56
N ALA A 4 -13.80 11.88 12.82
CA ALA A 4 -12.61 12.69 12.62
C ALA A 4 -12.29 12.71 11.11
N ASN A 5 -12.62 13.82 10.45
CA ASN A 5 -12.11 14.14 9.13
C ASN A 5 -10.58 13.99 9.11
N GLY A 6 -10.09 12.96 8.42
CA GLY A 6 -8.66 12.75 8.17
C GLY A 6 -8.00 11.58 8.88
N ILE A 7 -8.71 10.83 9.74
CA ILE A 7 -8.20 9.55 10.23
C ILE A 7 -8.77 8.45 9.34
N MET A 8 -7.89 7.84 8.54
CA MET A 8 -8.19 6.55 7.94
C MET A 8 -8.57 5.57 9.06
N LEU A 9 -9.86 5.26 9.18
CA LEU A 9 -10.37 4.35 10.20
C LEU A 9 -9.83 2.95 9.90
N VAL A 10 -8.77 2.59 10.61
CA VAL A 10 -8.28 1.21 10.66
C VAL A 10 -9.30 0.40 11.44
N ASN A 11 -10.01 -0.49 10.77
CA ASN A 11 -11.07 -1.27 11.39
C ASN A 11 -10.54 -2.59 11.95
N TYR A 12 -9.44 -3.11 11.39
CA TYR A 12 -8.78 -4.33 11.90
C TYR A 12 -7.27 -4.21 11.82
N ILE A 13 -6.59 -4.70 12.86
CA ILE A 13 -5.14 -4.86 12.91
C ILE A 13 -4.84 -6.31 13.25
N VAL A 14 -3.99 -6.95 12.46
CA VAL A 14 -3.48 -8.30 12.70
C VAL A 14 -1.98 -8.19 12.96
N LYS A 15 -1.52 -8.79 14.04
CA LYS A 15 -0.10 -9.00 14.32
C LYS A 15 0.24 -10.46 14.06
N THR A 16 1.24 -10.71 13.23
CA THR A 16 1.73 -12.07 12.94
C THR A 16 2.76 -12.52 13.99
N ASN A 17 3.03 -13.82 14.05
CA ASN A 17 3.99 -14.37 15.03
C ASN A 17 5.44 -13.92 14.80
N ASP A 18 5.80 -13.59 13.55
CA ASP A 18 7.10 -13.02 13.18
C ASP A 18 7.18 -11.50 13.40
N GLY A 19 6.12 -10.87 13.92
CA GLY A 19 6.13 -9.48 14.37
C GLY A 19 5.71 -8.45 13.32
N MET A 20 5.26 -8.88 12.14
CA MET A 20 4.66 -7.98 11.14
C MET A 20 3.28 -7.49 11.58
N TYR A 21 2.88 -6.35 11.02
CA TYR A 21 1.54 -5.80 11.21
C TYR A 21 0.79 -5.70 9.87
N ILE A 22 -0.48 -6.09 9.89
CA ILE A 22 -1.40 -5.96 8.75
C ILE A 22 -2.58 -5.12 9.21
N TYR A 23 -2.79 -3.98 8.54
CA TYR A 23 -3.87 -3.04 8.83
C TYR A 23 -4.91 -3.12 7.72
N PHE A 24 -6.18 -3.30 8.06
CA PHE A 24 -7.29 -3.28 7.13
C PHE A 24 -8.14 -2.03 7.31
N LEU A 25 -8.33 -1.31 6.22
CA LEU A 25 -9.09 -0.08 6.13
C LEU A 25 -10.26 -0.29 5.15
N PRO A 26 -11.31 -1.01 5.57
CA PRO A 26 -12.55 -1.11 4.80
C PRO A 26 -13.31 0.22 4.84
N ASN A 27 -14.35 0.35 4.01
CA ASN A 27 -15.20 1.54 3.85
C ASN A 27 -14.59 2.67 3.00
N THR A 28 -13.73 2.33 2.03
CA THR A 28 -13.38 3.31 0.99
C THR A 28 -14.62 3.61 0.15
N PRO A 29 -14.83 4.86 -0.33
CA PRO A 29 -16.02 5.21 -1.12
C PRO A 29 -16.22 4.34 -2.38
N SER A 30 -15.13 3.77 -2.92
CA SER A 30 -15.14 2.95 -4.12
C SER A 30 -15.31 1.44 -3.84
N GLY A 31 -15.49 1.03 -2.58
CA GLY A 31 -15.82 -0.36 -2.22
C GLY A 31 -14.64 -1.34 -2.24
N TYR A 32 -13.39 -0.85 -2.33
CA TYR A 32 -12.20 -1.67 -2.09
C TYR A 32 -11.74 -1.53 -0.62
N ILE A 33 -10.95 -2.48 -0.14
CA ILE A 33 -10.31 -2.39 1.18
C ILE A 33 -8.85 -2.04 0.97
N TRP A 34 -8.37 -0.96 1.58
CA TRP A 34 -6.92 -0.74 1.67
C TRP A 34 -6.33 -1.65 2.74
N MET A 35 -5.19 -2.26 2.40
CA MET A 35 -4.44 -3.11 3.32
C MET A 35 -2.99 -2.64 3.36
N TYR A 36 -2.50 -2.32 4.55
CA TYR A 36 -1.11 -1.94 4.78
C TYR A 36 -0.41 -3.12 5.43
N VAL A 37 0.76 -3.50 4.92
CA VAL A 37 1.59 -4.57 5.47
C VAL A 37 2.92 -3.95 5.89
N ASP A 38 3.16 -3.90 7.19
CA ASP A 38 4.39 -3.44 7.81
C ASP A 38 5.28 -4.64 8.13
N ILE A 39 6.35 -4.78 7.36
CA ILE A 39 7.34 -5.87 7.52
C ILE A 39 8.39 -5.56 8.59
N ASN A 40 8.52 -4.30 9.02
CA ASN A 40 9.53 -3.87 9.98
C ASN A 40 9.02 -3.96 11.43
N GLY A 41 7.70 -4.02 11.59
CA GLY A 41 7.04 -4.36 12.84
C GLY A 41 7.20 -3.29 13.90
N HIS A 42 7.73 -3.66 15.07
CA HIS A 42 7.98 -2.72 16.17
C HIS A 42 9.19 -1.83 15.99
N GLN A 43 10.05 -2.12 15.02
CA GLN A 43 11.24 -1.31 14.74
C GLN A 43 10.78 0.04 14.16
N LYS A 44 11.49 1.12 14.52
CA LYS A 44 11.15 2.48 14.07
C LYS A 44 12.37 3.11 13.41
N PRO A 45 12.18 4.03 12.44
CA PRO A 45 10.90 4.51 11.90
C PRO A 45 10.33 3.57 10.82
N ASN A 46 9.01 3.35 10.82
CA ASN A 46 8.30 2.66 9.74
C ASN A 46 7.94 3.65 8.63
N GLN A 47 8.43 3.40 7.42
CA GLN A 47 8.24 4.26 6.25
C GLN A 47 7.42 3.54 5.18
N VAL A 48 6.40 4.23 4.65
CA VAL A 48 5.64 3.75 3.50
C VAL A 48 6.55 3.66 2.29
N GLY A 49 6.43 2.54 1.58
CA GLY A 49 7.22 2.20 0.41
C GLY A 49 8.56 1.55 0.73
N ARG A 50 9.03 1.56 1.98
CA ARG A 50 10.24 0.84 2.45
C ARG A 50 9.92 -0.33 3.37
N ASP A 51 9.17 -0.02 4.42
CA ASP A 51 8.82 -0.92 5.53
C ASP A 51 7.34 -1.30 5.46
N ILE A 52 6.50 -0.37 4.97
CA ILE A 52 5.06 -0.53 4.84
C ILE A 52 4.68 -0.55 3.36
N PHE A 53 4.07 -1.65 2.91
CA PHE A 53 3.59 -1.81 1.55
C PHE A 53 2.06 -1.82 1.49
N VAL A 54 1.50 -1.18 0.46
CA VAL A 54 0.06 -0.94 0.33
C VAL A 54 -0.54 -1.84 -0.74
N PHE A 55 -1.63 -2.49 -0.38
CA PHE A 55 -2.43 -3.35 -1.22
C PHE A 55 -3.87 -2.84 -1.28
N ASP A 56 -4.58 -3.28 -2.30
CA ASP A 56 -6.03 -3.23 -2.31
C ASP A 56 -6.62 -4.64 -2.40
N ILE A 57 -7.78 -4.80 -1.79
CA ILE A 57 -8.62 -5.99 -1.93
C ILE A 57 -9.89 -5.52 -2.61
N TYR A 58 -10.05 -5.90 -3.88
CA TYR A 58 -11.26 -5.59 -4.65
C TYR A 58 -12.35 -6.61 -4.37
N ALA A 59 -13.53 -6.12 -4.01
CA ALA A 59 -14.80 -6.84 -4.18
C ALA A 59 -15.72 -5.96 -5.05
N THR A 60 -15.41 -5.82 -6.34
CA THR A 60 -16.36 -5.13 -7.22
C THR A 60 -17.50 -6.08 -7.56
N ALA A 61 -18.74 -5.62 -7.46
CA ALA A 61 -19.92 -6.39 -7.88
C ALA A 61 -19.85 -6.88 -9.35
N LYS A 62 -18.92 -6.34 -10.15
CA LYS A 62 -18.66 -6.72 -11.55
C LYS A 62 -17.47 -7.69 -11.74
N GLN A 63 -16.55 -7.83 -10.78
CA GLN A 63 -15.44 -8.77 -10.86
C GLN A 63 -15.68 -9.92 -9.89
N LYS A 64 -16.01 -11.10 -10.42
CA LYS A 64 -16.42 -12.28 -9.64
C LYS A 64 -15.35 -12.87 -8.70
N ASN A 65 -14.12 -12.36 -8.72
CA ASN A 65 -13.02 -12.89 -7.93
C ASN A 65 -12.39 -11.77 -7.10
N ASN A 66 -12.46 -11.91 -5.77
CA ASN A 66 -11.68 -11.06 -4.87
C ASN A 66 -10.18 -11.33 -5.13
N ARG A 67 -9.43 -10.30 -5.51
CA ARG A 67 -7.98 -10.39 -5.70
C ARG A 67 -7.29 -9.41 -4.77
N LEU A 68 -6.24 -9.90 -4.13
CA LEU A 68 -5.26 -9.08 -3.45
C LEU A 68 -4.23 -8.65 -4.50
N LYS A 69 -3.96 -7.36 -4.60
CA LYS A 69 -2.91 -6.81 -5.46
C LYS A 69 -2.26 -5.59 -4.83
N PHE A 70 -1.07 -5.23 -5.30
CA PHE A 70 -0.43 -4.00 -4.85
C PHE A 70 -1.14 -2.77 -5.38
N TRP A 71 -1.13 -1.68 -4.59
CA TRP A 71 -1.58 -0.40 -5.10
C TRP A 71 -0.73 0.03 -6.30
N GLY A 72 -1.42 0.40 -7.38
CA GLY A 72 -0.78 0.80 -8.63
C GLY A 72 -0.36 -0.35 -9.57
N GLU A 73 -0.61 -1.61 -9.24
CA GLU A 73 -0.18 -2.77 -10.07
C GLU A 73 -0.60 -2.66 -11.56
N GLN A 74 -1.73 -2.00 -11.84
CA GLN A 74 -2.21 -1.75 -13.21
C GLN A 74 -1.31 -0.84 -14.05
N TYR A 75 -0.46 -0.01 -13.43
CA TYR A 75 0.39 0.96 -14.13
C TYR A 75 1.68 0.34 -14.65
N LYS A 76 2.27 0.92 -15.70
CA LYS A 76 3.60 0.49 -16.17
C LYS A 76 4.68 0.90 -15.17
N ILE A 77 5.82 0.21 -15.17
CA ILE A 77 6.95 0.50 -14.26
C ILE A 77 7.36 1.98 -14.31
N GLU A 78 7.41 2.55 -15.52
CA GLU A 78 7.73 3.97 -15.75
C GLU A 78 6.74 4.95 -15.12
N ASP A 79 5.49 4.55 -14.92
CA ASP A 79 4.47 5.35 -14.24
C ASP A 79 4.53 5.20 -12.72
N LEU A 80 4.95 4.03 -12.23
CA LEU A 80 5.05 3.76 -10.79
C LEU A 80 6.05 4.69 -10.08
N ILE A 81 7.09 5.14 -10.77
CA ILE A 81 8.21 5.94 -10.20
C ILE A 81 8.04 7.45 -10.37
N LYS A 82 7.02 7.90 -11.12
CA LYS A 82 6.80 9.32 -11.39
C LYS A 82 6.42 10.08 -10.12
N ILE A 83 6.83 11.34 -10.05
CA ILE A 83 6.34 12.28 -9.05
C ILE A 83 4.84 12.46 -9.29
N SER A 84 4.05 11.87 -8.41
CA SER A 84 2.58 11.81 -8.41
C SER A 84 2.12 11.60 -6.96
N ASP A 85 0.82 11.63 -6.68
CA ASP A 85 0.35 11.47 -5.29
C ASP A 85 0.75 10.14 -4.65
N TYR A 86 0.89 9.07 -5.45
CA TYR A 86 1.14 7.69 -4.99
C TYR A 86 2.52 7.14 -5.41
N GLY A 87 3.27 7.92 -6.17
CA GLY A 87 4.49 7.49 -6.83
C GLY A 87 5.48 6.85 -5.86
N CYS A 88 6.21 5.86 -6.35
CA CYS A 88 7.35 5.28 -5.66
C CYS A 88 8.55 6.23 -5.71
N ASN A 89 8.41 7.35 -5.00
CA ASN A 89 9.31 8.48 -5.08
C ASN A 89 9.21 9.31 -3.80
N LYS A 90 10.34 9.68 -3.20
CA LYS A 90 10.39 10.48 -1.96
C LYS A 90 9.82 11.90 -2.11
N LEU A 91 9.70 12.40 -3.34
CA LEU A 91 9.13 13.72 -3.66
C LEU A 91 7.65 13.63 -4.10
N ALA A 92 7.05 12.44 -4.05
CA ALA A 92 5.63 12.24 -4.33
C ALA A 92 4.73 12.95 -3.30
N GLY A 93 3.43 13.03 -3.61
CA GLY A 93 2.44 13.71 -2.78
C GLY A 93 2.11 12.98 -1.48
N ILE A 94 0.90 13.23 -0.94
CA ILE A 94 0.48 12.77 0.39
C ILE A 94 0.51 11.24 0.58
N PHE A 95 0.48 10.46 -0.51
CA PHE A 95 0.53 9.00 -0.50
C PHE A 95 1.84 8.46 -1.10
N SER A 96 2.92 9.25 -1.01
CA SER A 96 4.26 8.86 -1.44
C SER A 96 4.62 7.44 -0.98
N GLY A 97 5.09 6.63 -1.93
CA GLY A 97 5.56 5.27 -1.70
C GLY A 97 4.51 4.16 -1.83
N PHE A 98 3.23 4.47 -2.06
CA PHE A 98 2.20 3.44 -2.20
C PHE A 98 2.47 2.50 -3.38
N ASN A 99 2.99 3.03 -4.49
CA ASN A 99 3.29 2.25 -5.70
C ASN A 99 4.52 1.33 -5.58
N CYS A 100 5.25 1.34 -4.47
CA CYS A 100 6.54 0.66 -4.38
C CYS A 100 6.47 -0.84 -4.27
N GLY A 101 5.43 -1.36 -3.61
CA GLY A 101 5.18 -2.80 -3.63
C GLY A 101 4.92 -3.30 -5.05
N ALA A 102 4.14 -2.54 -5.84
CA ALA A 102 3.92 -2.84 -7.25
C ALA A 102 5.21 -2.78 -8.08
N LEU A 103 6.11 -1.83 -7.78
CA LEU A 103 7.40 -1.73 -8.45
C LEU A 103 8.26 -2.98 -8.21
N ILE A 104 8.47 -3.35 -6.94
CA ILE A 104 9.25 -4.54 -6.56
C ILE A 104 8.63 -5.81 -7.17
N TYR A 105 7.31 -5.96 -7.07
CA TYR A 105 6.59 -7.10 -7.65
C TYR A 105 6.80 -7.21 -9.16
N LYS A 106 6.64 -6.10 -9.91
CA LYS A 106 6.82 -6.08 -11.37
C LYS A 106 8.28 -6.17 -11.81
N SER A 107 9.22 -5.85 -10.92
CA SER A 107 10.66 -6.10 -11.06
C SER A 107 11.07 -7.52 -10.70
N GLY A 108 10.11 -8.44 -10.54
CA GLY A 108 10.38 -9.86 -10.27
C GLY A 108 10.92 -10.10 -8.86
N TRP A 109 10.40 -9.36 -7.87
CA TRP A 109 10.85 -9.40 -6.47
C TRP A 109 12.30 -8.93 -6.26
N ASN A 110 12.81 -8.10 -7.17
CA ASN A 110 14.09 -7.41 -7.01
C ASN A 110 13.86 -5.94 -6.68
N ILE A 111 14.78 -5.35 -5.92
CA ILE A 111 14.81 -3.90 -5.68
C ILE A 111 15.51 -3.23 -6.88
N PRO A 112 14.79 -2.51 -7.76
CA PRO A 112 15.41 -1.90 -8.92
C PRO A 112 16.26 -0.68 -8.52
N ALA A 113 17.23 -0.30 -9.35
CA ALA A 113 18.16 0.79 -9.05
C ALA A 113 17.48 2.17 -8.86
N ASN A 114 16.27 2.34 -9.39
CA ASN A 114 15.45 3.56 -9.25
C ASN A 114 14.47 3.50 -8.07
N TYR A 115 14.55 2.47 -7.23
CA TYR A 115 13.81 2.41 -5.97
C TYR A 115 14.41 3.41 -4.96
N PRO A 116 13.60 4.25 -4.31
CA PRO A 116 14.12 5.43 -3.64
C PRO A 116 14.62 5.21 -2.20
N TRP A 117 14.55 4.00 -1.62
CA TRP A 117 15.05 3.69 -0.27
C TRP A 117 16.15 2.64 -0.27
#